data_AF-A0A960P590-F1
#
_entry.id   AF-A0A960P590-F1
#
_cell.length_a   1.000
_cell.length_b   1.000
_cell.length_c   1.000
_cell.angle_alpha   90.00
_cell.angle_beta   90.00
_cell.angle_gamma   90.00
#
_symmetry.space_group_name_H-M   'P 1'
#
loop_
_entity.id
_entity.type
_entity.pdbx_description
1 polymer ?
#
loop_
_entity_poly.entity_id
_entity_poly.type
_entity_poly.pdbx_seq_one_letter_code
_entity_poly.pdbx_strand_id
1 'polypeptide(L)' 'MPDATVGERSHAFAHPDLTTFCRLDELGLVATGQRLEPERAILACRVLDPDQWCRRCGCEGAPRDTVTRQL' A
#
# COMPACT_ATOMS: atom_id res chain seq x y z
N MET A 1 9.71 -2.43 34.60
CA MET A 1 9.98 -3.08 33.31
C MET A 1 8.71 -3.01 32.46
N PRO A 2 8.51 -1.96 31.64
CA PRO A 2 7.71 -2.06 30.42
C PRO A 2 8.63 -2.39 29.24
N ASP A 3 8.13 -3.31 28.42
CA ASP A 3 8.76 -3.98 27.29
C ASP A 3 9.07 -3.03 26.12
N ALA A 4 10.00 -3.44 25.26
CA ALA A 4 10.77 -2.65 24.32
C ALA A 4 9.94 -1.70 23.42
N THR A 5 10.05 -0.39 23.68
CA THR A 5 9.84 0.64 22.65
C THR A 5 10.86 0.38 21.55
N VAL A 6 10.43 -0.22 20.43
CA VAL A 6 11.23 -0.31 19.22
C VAL A 6 11.63 1.11 18.84
N GLY A 7 12.92 1.36 18.97
CA GLY A 7 13.51 2.68 18.92
C GLY A 7 13.13 3.46 17.66
N GLU A 8 13.00 4.76 17.89
CA GLU A 8 13.31 5.84 16.96
C GLU A 8 14.39 5.41 15.94
N ARG A 9 13.97 5.05 14.73
CA ARG A 9 14.90 4.77 13.62
C ARG A 9 15.04 6.02 12.76
N SER A 10 16.02 6.84 13.15
CA SER A 10 16.89 7.64 12.28
C SER A 10 16.22 8.62 11.30
N HIS A 11 16.01 9.83 11.78
CA HIS A 11 15.56 11.03 11.04
C HIS A 11 16.66 11.70 10.18
N ALA A 12 17.52 10.96 9.44
CA ALA A 12 18.66 11.61 8.75
C ALA A 12 18.99 11.16 7.31
N PHE A 13 18.39 10.08 6.80
CA PHE A 13 18.41 9.72 5.36
C PHE A 13 17.14 8.92 5.07
N ALA A 14 15.98 9.51 5.36
CA ALA A 14 14.70 8.85 5.17
C ALA A 14 14.62 8.41 3.71
N HIS A 15 14.62 7.08 3.48
CA HIS A 15 14.27 6.51 2.19
C HIS A 15 13.01 7.25 1.73
N PRO A 16 13.02 7.95 0.58
CA PRO A 16 11.84 8.67 0.15
C PRO A 16 10.71 7.67 0.12
N ASP A 17 9.66 7.95 0.89
CA ASP A 17 8.46 7.14 0.86
C ASP A 17 7.91 7.23 -0.56
N LEU A 18 7.98 6.11 -1.28
CA LEU A 18 7.52 6.03 -2.67
C LEU A 18 6.02 6.33 -2.77
N THR A 19 5.27 6.11 -1.69
CA THR A 19 3.86 6.49 -1.61
C THR A 19 3.72 8.00 -1.77
N THR A 20 4.39 8.77 -0.91
CA THR A 20 4.36 10.24 -0.95
C THR A 20 5.05 10.79 -2.20
N PHE A 21 6.20 10.23 -2.60
CA PHE A 21 6.98 10.70 -3.75
C PHE A 21 6.20 10.56 -5.07
N CYS A 22 5.49 9.45 -5.26
CA CYS A 22 4.64 9.23 -6.42
C CYS A 22 3.20 9.72 -6.24
N ARG A 23 2.89 10.41 -5.12
CA ARG A 23 1.56 10.94 -4.76
C ARG A 23 0.47 9.87 -4.81
N LEU A 24 0.84 8.65 -4.41
CA LEU A 24 -0.08 7.51 -4.36
C LEU A 24 -1.10 7.66 -3.23
N ASP A 25 -0.75 8.39 -2.17
CA ASP A 25 -1.62 8.73 -1.05
C ASP A 25 -2.86 9.50 -1.48
N GLU A 26 -2.73 10.43 -2.44
CA GLU A 26 -3.86 11.16 -3.02
C GLU A 26 -4.84 10.25 -3.79
N LEU A 27 -4.36 9.08 -4.23
CA LEU A 27 -5.15 8.05 -4.90
C LEU A 27 -5.68 6.99 -3.92
N GLY A 28 -5.39 7.11 -2.62
CA GLY A 28 -5.71 6.07 -1.63
C GLY A 28 -4.90 4.79 -1.82
N LEU A 29 -3.70 4.89 -2.41
CA LEU A 29 -2.79 3.78 -2.65
C LEU A 29 -1.55 3.89 -1.77
N VAL A 30 -0.97 2.74 -1.41
CA VAL A 30 0.32 2.62 -0.72
C VAL A 30 1.27 1.77 -1.54
N ALA A 31 2.53 2.20 -1.65
CA ALA A 31 3.56 1.40 -2.29
C ALA A 31 3.96 0.22 -1.37
N THR A 32 3.90 -1.00 -1.89
CA THR A 32 4.28 -2.23 -1.17
C THR A 32 5.61 -2.82 -1.66
N GLY A 33 6.10 -2.34 -2.80
CA GLY A 33 7.40 -2.75 -3.34
C GLY A 33 7.72 -2.03 -4.65
N GLN A 34 8.95 -2.20 -5.12
CA GLN A 34 9.40 -1.66 -6.39
C GLN A 34 10.31 -2.65 -7.14
N ARG A 35 10.30 -2.56 -8.47
CA ARG A 35 11.29 -3.17 -9.36
C ARG A 35 11.86 -2.11 -10.28
N LEU A 36 13.16 -1.90 -10.22
CA LEU A 36 13.87 -0.96 -11.08
C LEU A 36 14.34 -1.70 -12.33
N GLU A 37 14.00 -1.16 -13.49
CA GLU A 37 14.48 -1.55 -14.80
C GLU A 37 15.28 -0.37 -15.39
N PRO A 38 16.20 -0.60 -16.36
CA PRO A 38 17.05 0.46 -16.90
C PRO A 38 16.26 1.66 -17.43
N GLU A 39 15.06 1.42 -17.98
CA GLU A 39 14.22 2.46 -18.58
C GLU A 39 13.07 2.93 -17.69
N ARG A 40 12.72 2.18 -16.62
CA ARG A 40 11.55 2.50 -15.78
C ARG A 40 11.58 1.88 -14.39
N ALA A 41 10.86 2.49 -13.45
CA ALA A 41 10.52 1.88 -12.17
C ALA A 41 9.08 1.33 -12.22
N ILE A 42 8.89 0.09 -11.79
CA ILE A 42 7.58 -0.51 -11.59
C ILE A 42 7.30 -0.54 -10.10
N LEU A 43 6.13 -0.05 -9.70
CA LEU A 43 5.68 -0.06 -8.30
C LEU A 43 4.59 -1.11 -8.11
N ALA A 44 4.73 -1.91 -7.05
CA ALA A 44 3.62 -2.69 -6.53
C ALA A 44 2.85 -1.81 -5.56
N CYS A 45 1.53 -1.70 -5.77
CA CYS A 45 0.66 -0.86 -4.96
C CYS A 45 -0.46 -1.68 -4.33
N ARG A 46 -0.97 -1.21 -3.19
CA ARG A 46 -2.18 -1.71 -2.53
C ARG A 46 -3.12 -0.54 -2.23
N VAL A 47 -4.43 -0.78 -2.24
CA VAL A 47 -5.42 0.18 -1.74
C VAL A 47 -5.30 0.28 -0.21
N LEU A 48 -5.13 1.49 0.30
CA LEU A 48 -4.95 1.75 1.73
C LEU A 48 -6.22 1.45 2.52
N ASP A 49 -7.36 1.94 2.02
CA ASP A 49 -8.68 1.74 2.61
C ASP A 49 -9.67 1.28 1.53
N PRO A 50 -9.86 -0.04 1.34
CA PRO A 50 -10.75 -0.56 0.33
C PRO A 50 -12.21 -0.30 0.70
N ASP A 51 -13.00 0.24 -0.25
CA ASP A 51 -14.44 0.34 -0.09
C ASP A 51 -15.06 -1.07 -0.06
N GLN A 52 -15.39 -1.53 1.15
CA GLN A 52 -16.00 -2.82 1.39
C GLN A 52 -17.51 -2.84 1.06
N TRP A 53 -18.11 -1.72 0.61
CA TRP A 53 -19.54 -1.66 0.31
C TRP A 53 -19.81 -1.28 -1.14
N CYS A 54 -20.72 -2.01 -1.77
CA CYS A 54 -21.16 -1.64 -3.09
C CYS A 54 -22.04 -0.38 -3.04
N ARG A 55 -21.57 0.73 -3.63
CA ARG A 55 -22.36 1.99 -3.74
C ARG A 55 -23.70 1.86 -4.49
N ARG A 56 -23.96 0.73 -5.18
CA ARG A 56 -25.23 0.47 -5.89
C ARG A 56 -26.26 -0.30 -5.05
N CYS A 57 -25.85 -1.34 -4.33
CA CYS A 57 -26.76 -2.23 -3.61
C CYS A 57 -26.57 -2.24 -2.09
N GLY A 58 -25.50 -1.64 -1.55
CA GLY A 58 -25.20 -1.61 -0.12
C GLY A 58 -24.67 -2.92 0.47
N CYS A 59 -24.61 -4.01 -0.32
CA CYS A 59 -24.01 -5.26 0.10
C CYS A 59 -22.48 -5.17 0.17
N GLU A 60 -21.85 -6.10 0.90
CA GLU A 60 -20.39 -6.24 0.97
C GLU A 60 -19.82 -6.46 -0.45
N GLY A 61 -18.84 -5.64 -0.81
CA GLY A 61 -18.19 -5.64 -2.12
C GLY A 61 -17.07 -6.68 -2.18
N ALA A 62 -17.01 -7.44 -3.28
CA ALA A 62 -15.87 -8.27 -3.59
C ALA A 62 -14.87 -7.48 -4.48
N PRO A 63 -13.57 -7.44 -4.16
CA PRO A 63 -12.58 -6.79 -5.02
C PRO A 63 -12.56 -7.47 -6.40
N ARG A 64 -12.59 -6.66 -7.46
CA ARG A 64 -12.51 -7.17 -8.83
C ARG A 64 -11.16 -7.81 -9.11
N ASP A 65 -11.14 -8.78 -10.01
CA ASP A 65 -9.94 -9.51 -10.45
C ASP A 65 -9.19 -10.27 -9.34
N THR A 66 -9.89 -10.62 -8.26
CA THR A 66 -9.35 -11.50 -7.21
C THR A 66 -9.49 -12.96 -7.64
N VAL A 67 -8.41 -13.73 -7.56
CA VAL A 67 -8.43 -15.18 -7.78
C VAL A 67 -8.45 -15.89 -6.42
N THR A 68 -9.56 -16.54 -6.09
CA THR A 68 -9.62 -17.40 -4.89
C THR A 68 -8.86 -18.70 -5.15
N ARG A 69 -7.71 -18.87 -4.50
CA ARG A 69 -6.96 -20.13 -4.51
C ARG A 69 -7.35 -20.97 -3.29
N GLN A 70 -7.95 -22.12 -3.52
CA GLN A 70 -8.15 -23.15 -2.49
C GLN A 70 -6.81 -23.86 -2.23
N LEU A 71 -6.50 -24.11 -0.95
CA LEU A 71 -5.29 -24.80 -0.51
C LEU A 71 -5.53 -26.31 -0.43
#